data_AF-W1YDX6-F1
#
_entry.id   AF-W1YDX6-F1
#
_cell.length_a   1.000
_cell.length_b   1.000
_cell.length_c   1.000
_cell.angle_alpha   90.00
_cell.angle_beta   90.00
_cell.angle_gamma   90.00
#
_symmetry.space_group_name_H-M   'P 1'
#
loop_
_entity.id
_entity.type
_entity.pdbx_description
1 polymer ?
#
loop_
_entity_poly.entity_id
_entity_poly.type
_entity_poly.pdbx_seq_one_letter_code
_entity_poly.pdbx_strand_id
1 'polypeptide(L)' 'MNREFIEYLSERKNETLAVATILYTRGSTPRKAGTSMVVFPDGSIFGTIGGGRAENEIRLS' A
#
# COMPACT_ATOMS: atom_id res chain seq x y z
N MET A 1 -8.57 -5.18 -6.87
CA MET A 1 -8.49 -4.01 -5.96
C MET A 1 -9.88 -3.76 -5.42
N ASN A 2 -10.05 -3.56 -4.11
CA ASN A 2 -11.37 -3.38 -3.48
C ASN A 2 -11.94 -1.98 -3.76
N ARG A 3 -13.26 -1.86 -3.69
CA ARG A 3 -13.99 -0.60 -3.94
C ARG A 3 -13.54 0.53 -3.01
N GLU A 4 -13.37 0.22 -1.73
CA GLU A 4 -12.89 1.16 -0.70
C GLU A 4 -11.55 1.82 -1.07
N PHE A 5 -10.60 1.05 -1.64
CA PHE A 5 -9.31 1.61 -2.04
C PHE A 5 -9.44 2.54 -3.25
N ILE A 6 -10.32 2.22 -4.19
CA ILE A 6 -10.61 3.09 -5.34
C ILE A 6 -11.27 4.38 -4.86
N GLU A 7 -12.24 4.28 -3.94
CA GLU A 7 -12.90 5.43 -3.33
C GLU A 7 -11.87 6.30 -2.58
N TYR A 8 -11.00 5.70 -1.77
CA TYR A 8 -9.92 6.40 -1.07
C TYR A 8 -8.98 7.17 -2.01
N LEU A 9 -8.60 6.58 -3.15
CA LEU A 9 -7.79 7.27 -4.17
C LEU A 9 -8.58 8.38 -4.90
N SER A 10 -9.87 8.15 -5.13
CA SER A 10 -10.72 9.09 -5.87
C SER A 10 -10.92 10.43 -5.15
N GLU A 11 -10.79 10.43 -3.82
CA GLU A 11 -10.84 11.63 -2.97
C GLU A 11 -9.52 12.42 -3.00
N ARG A 12 -8.44 11.85 -3.53
CA ARG A 12 -7.04 12.36 -3.42
C ARG A 12 -6.41 12.65 -4.78
N LYS A 13 -7.21 13.05 -5.78
CA LYS A 13 -6.77 13.22 -7.19
C LYS A 13 -5.58 14.16 -7.39
N ASN A 14 -5.39 15.12 -6.48
CA ASN A 14 -4.32 16.13 -6.57
C ASN A 14 -3.23 15.93 -5.52
N GLU A 15 -3.27 14.84 -4.74
CA GLU A 15 -2.22 14.53 -3.76
C GLU A 15 -1.10 13.76 -4.43
N THR A 16 0.15 14.09 -4.06
CA THR A 16 1.29 13.28 -4.47
C THR A 16 1.30 12.02 -3.61
N LEU A 17 1.28 10.85 -4.25
CA LEU A 17 1.33 9.56 -3.57
C LEU A 17 1.90 8.49 -4.49
N ALA A 18 2.36 7.38 -3.91
CA ALA A 18 2.70 6.17 -4.62
C ALA A 18 1.71 5.05 -4.27
N VAL A 19 1.41 4.19 -5.23
CA VAL A 19 0.64 2.96 -5.02
C VAL A 19 1.57 1.77 -5.17
N ALA A 20 1.67 0.97 -4.10
CA ALA A 20 2.42 -0.27 -4.08
C ALA A 20 1.46 -1.45 -4.19
N THR A 21 1.63 -2.31 -5.20
CA THR A 21 0.80 -3.50 -5.41
C THR A 21 1.66 -4.75 -5.46
N ILE A 22 1.25 -5.79 -4.74
CA ILE A 22 1.89 -7.10 -4.82
C ILE A 22 1.50 -7.76 -6.15
N LEU A 23 2.45 -7.92 -7.05
CA LEU A 23 2.21 -8.59 -8.34
C LEU A 23 2.29 -10.11 -8.23
N TYR A 24 3.16 -10.61 -7.35
CA TYR A 24 3.42 -12.03 -7.17
C TYR A 24 3.90 -12.32 -5.75
N THR A 25 3.57 -13.51 -5.24
CA THR A 25 4.13 -14.02 -3.99
C THR A 25 4.60 -15.46 -4.16
N ARG A 26 5.62 -15.84 -3.37
CA ARG A 26 6.16 -17.20 -3.36
C ARG A 26 6.13 -17.74 -1.93
N GLY A 27 5.62 -18.96 -1.76
CA GLY A 27 5.49 -19.60 -0.46
C GLY A 27 4.35 -19.04 0.41
N SER A 28 4.47 -19.19 1.73
CA SER A 28 3.51 -18.64 2.69
C SER A 28 3.84 -17.17 2.97
N THR A 29 2.97 -16.27 2.53
CA THR A 29 3.11 -14.82 2.71
C THR A 29 1.85 -14.26 3.39
N PRO A 30 1.96 -13.24 4.29
CA PRO A 30 0.83 -12.66 5.00
C PRO A 30 -0.25 -12.06 4.09
N ARG A 31 0.16 -11.57 2.91
CA ARG A 31 -0.72 -11.03 1.86
C ARG A 31 -0.52 -11.78 0.55
N LYS A 32 -1.45 -11.59 -0.39
CA LYS A 32 -1.49 -12.27 -1.69
C LYS A 32 -1.32 -11.27 -2.84
N ALA A 33 -1.06 -11.78 -4.04
CA ALA A 33 -1.06 -10.97 -5.24
C ALA A 33 -2.37 -10.17 -5.36
N GLY A 34 -2.27 -8.91 -5.79
CA GLY A 34 -3.37 -7.96 -5.89
C GLY A 34 -3.61 -7.11 -4.65
N THR A 35 -3.00 -7.42 -3.49
CA THR A 35 -3.01 -6.51 -2.34
C THR A 35 -2.26 -5.22 -2.68
N SER A 36 -2.84 -4.07 -2.32
CA SER A 36 -2.28 -2.75 -2.61
C SER A 36 -2.25 -1.86 -1.36
N MET A 37 -1.38 -0.87 -1.36
CA MET A 37 -1.19 0.13 -0.30
C MET A 37 -0.81 1.47 -0.92
N VAL A 38 -1.17 2.56 -0.26
CA VAL A 38 -0.74 3.93 -0.60
C VAL A 38 0.41 4.34 0.30
N VAL A 39 1.39 5.05 -0.26
CA VAL A 39 2.50 5.69 0.46
C VAL A 39 2.54 7.17 0.11
N PHE A 40 2.54 8.03 1.12
CA PHE A 40 2.62 9.48 0.97
C PHE A 40 4.08 9.97 1.10
N PRO A 41 4.40 11.20 0.64
CA PRO A 41 5.74 11.77 0.72
C PRO A 41 6.28 11.92 2.15
N ASP A 42 5.39 11.99 3.14
CA ASP A 42 5.73 12.08 4.56
C ASP A 42 5.94 10.70 5.23
N GLY A 43 5.91 9.61 4.45
CA GLY A 43 6.04 8.24 4.93
C GLY A 43 4.77 7.68 5.56
N SER A 44 3.67 8.44 5.61
CA SER A 44 2.37 7.91 6.04
C SER A 44 1.81 6.93 5.01
N ILE A 45 1.00 5.96 5.46
CA ILE A 45 0.49 4.87 4.61
C ILE A 45 -0.99 4.61 4.83
N PHE A 46 -1.67 4.16 3.78
CA PHE A 46 -3.03 3.60 3.83
C PHE A 46 -3.06 2.19 3.25
N GLY A 47 -3.56 1.23 4.04
CA GLY A 47 -3.49 -0.19 3.73
C GLY A 47 -2.19 -0.85 4.20
N THR A 48 -1.95 -2.09 3.77
CA THR A 48 -0.76 -2.88 4.14
C THR A 48 -0.50 -3.98 3.12
N ILE A 49 0.76 -4.19 2.75
CA ILE A 49 1.22 -5.25 1.83
C ILE A 49 1.99 -6.37 2.55
N GLY A 50 2.49 -6.16 3.77
CA GLY A 50 3.27 -7.12 4.54
C GLY A 50 2.90 -7.21 6.02
N GLY A 51 2.39 -6.12 6.59
CA GLY A 51 1.91 -6.00 7.97
C GLY A 51 3.03 -5.81 9.00
N GLY A 52 4.23 -5.40 8.60
CA GLY A 52 5.37 -5.37 9.50
C GLY A 52 6.57 -4.63 8.94
N ARG A 53 7.67 -5.35 8.65
CA ARG A 53 8.98 -4.76 8.35
C ARG A 53 8.96 -3.79 7.16
N ALA A 54 8.31 -4.17 6.06
CA ALA A 54 8.23 -3.33 4.86
C ALA A 54 7.56 -1.98 5.17
N GLU A 55 6.46 -1.99 5.92
CA GLU A 55 5.78 -0.78 6.34
C GLU A 55 6.57 0.05 7.37
N ASN A 56 7.42 -0.58 8.18
CA ASN A 56 8.28 0.14 9.13
C ASN A 56 9.44 0.84 8.44
N GLU A 57 10.07 0.23 7.43
CA GLU A 57 11.16 0.86 6.68
C GLU A 57 10.67 2.15 5.97
N ILE A 58 9.42 2.18 5.51
CA ILE A 58 8.79 3.36 4.90
C ILE A 58 8.49 4.46 5.92
N ARG A 59 8.07 4.11 7.15
CA ARG A 59 7.77 5.09 8.20
C ARG A 59 9.01 5.73 8.82
N LEU A 60 10.17 5.10 8.66
CA LEU A 60 11.43 5.52 9.27
C LEU A 60 12.38 6.22 8.29
N SER A 61 12.00 6.29 7.01
CA SER A 61 12.74 7.02 5.96
C SER A 61 12.39 8.50 5.96
#